data_AF-K8ELZ0-F1
#
_entry.id   AF-K8ELZ0-F1
#
_cell.length_a   1.000
_cell.length_b   1.000
_cell.length_c   1.000
_cell.angle_alpha   90.00
_cell.angle_beta   90.00
_cell.angle_gamma   90.00
#
_symmetry.space_group_name_H-M   'P 1'
#
loop_
_entity.id
_entity.type
_entity.pdbx_description
1 polymer ?
#
loop_
_entity_poly.entity_id
_entity_poly.type
_entity_poly.pdbx_seq_one_letter_code
_entity_poly.pdbx_strand_id
1 'polypeptide(L)'
;MKIAVEGCCHGELETIYAAMEKIEKKEGIKIDLLICCGDFQAIRNKRDLECMSVPIKYREMGTFYKYYSGELKAPYPTLFIGGNHEASNYLWELYYGGFGAPNIYYLGHSGCIKFGDLRIAGLSGIYKQYDYRKGHFERPPYTQDKQVKTAYHVREFDAFKLKQIREPVDVFLSHDWPRGIEKFGDIQDLLRKKKFLKEDIQKNQLGSVPAMEILKQLKPTYSFSAHLHVKFEAMISHENGASTHFLALDKCIPHAPNRQFLQVIDLPEKSSDGGFQLDMEWLAITKANHAFQSFTKAPAKLPDYGVPESVDLTNSIEFVRNKMEGIRMPEFVETVSPHDASVKARQPPPEKVERNPQTVQMLEMLELDFKLDTGGDHFGNKPYSSSSATRYRVPGAGPFTLPGTQGMPPMGTQYPPPPPPPPPPVVKDPDVIDLDDI
;
A
#
# COMPACT_ATOMS: atom_id res chain seq x y z
N MET A 1 6.51 20.73 16.70
CA MET A 1 5.47 20.25 15.78
C MET A 1 4.49 19.36 16.55
N LYS A 2 3.19 19.44 16.27
CA LYS A 2 2.17 18.52 16.82
C LYS A 2 1.54 17.72 15.70
N ILE A 3 1.60 16.40 15.80
CA ILE A 3 1.00 15.50 14.80
C ILE A 3 -0.20 14.78 15.42
N ALA A 4 -1.28 14.64 14.66
CA ALA A 4 -2.36 13.72 14.98
C ALA A 4 -2.12 12.40 14.23
N VAL A 5 -2.18 11.29 14.94
CA VAL A 5 -2.10 9.94 14.38
C VAL A 5 -3.47 9.31 14.46
N GLU A 6 -3.91 8.74 13.35
CA GLU A 6 -5.21 8.09 13.18
C GLU A 6 -5.01 6.63 12.74
N GLY A 7 -5.86 5.75 13.26
CA GLY A 7 -5.84 4.31 12.97
C GLY A 7 -6.39 3.98 11.58
N CYS A 8 -7.61 3.43 11.53
CA CYS A 8 -8.31 3.15 10.26
C CYS A 8 -9.41 4.19 10.01
N CYS A 9 -9.29 4.95 8.92
CA CYS A 9 -10.16 6.07 8.61
C CYS A 9 -11.56 5.63 8.15
N HIS A 10 -11.66 4.61 7.30
CA HIS A 10 -12.90 4.12 6.68
C HIS A 10 -13.76 5.20 5.99
N GLY A 11 -13.13 6.25 5.44
CA GLY A 11 -13.83 7.33 4.74
C GLY A 11 -14.47 8.39 5.65
N GLU A 12 -14.22 8.33 6.96
CA GLU A 12 -14.76 9.22 8.01
C GLU A 12 -13.97 10.53 8.19
N LEU A 13 -13.43 11.09 7.11
CA LEU A 13 -12.56 12.27 7.15
C LEU A 13 -13.21 13.49 7.83
N GLU A 14 -14.48 13.77 7.54
CA GLU A 14 -15.21 14.87 8.19
C GLU A 14 -15.25 14.68 9.73
N THR A 15 -15.49 13.46 10.20
CA THR A 15 -15.51 13.12 11.63
C THR A 15 -14.13 13.28 12.28
N ILE A 16 -13.07 12.82 11.60
CA ILE A 16 -11.70 12.92 12.08
C ILE A 16 -11.27 14.38 12.20
N TYR A 17 -11.51 15.20 11.16
CA TYR A 17 -11.18 16.62 11.21
C TYR A 17 -11.98 17.37 12.28
N ALA A 18 -13.27 17.07 12.44
CA ALA A 18 -14.08 17.65 13.51
C ALA A 18 -13.55 17.29 14.92
N ALA A 19 -13.05 16.06 15.10
CA ALA A 19 -12.41 15.64 16.34
C ALA A 19 -11.11 16.39 16.62
N MET A 20 -10.27 16.59 15.59
CA MET A 20 -9.04 17.37 15.69
C MET A 20 -9.31 18.83 16.07
N GLU A 21 -10.26 19.49 15.41
CA GLU A 21 -10.64 20.87 15.74
C GLU A 21 -11.12 20.99 17.19
N LYS A 22 -11.87 20.00 17.67
CA LYS A 22 -12.36 19.96 19.05
C LYS A 22 -11.19 19.82 20.03
N ILE A 23 -10.18 19.03 19.71
CA ILE A 23 -8.96 18.89 20.51
C ILE A 23 -8.19 20.22 20.52
N GLU A 24 -7.97 20.85 19.37
CA GLU A 24 -7.30 22.16 19.28
C GLU A 24 -8.01 23.22 20.14
N LYS A 25 -9.34 23.35 20.00
CA LYS A 25 -10.15 24.29 20.77
C LYS A 25 -10.10 24.03 22.28
N LYS A 26 -10.14 22.76 22.68
CA LYS A 26 -10.16 22.37 24.09
C LYS A 26 -8.80 22.55 24.77
N GLU A 27 -7.72 22.13 24.10
CA GLU A 27 -6.37 22.11 24.67
C GLU A 27 -5.59 23.40 24.37
N GLY A 28 -6.12 24.30 23.51
CA GLY A 28 -5.44 25.53 23.13
C GLY A 28 -4.17 25.28 22.31
N ILE A 29 -4.17 24.22 21.49
CA ILE A 29 -3.05 23.80 20.66
C ILE A 29 -3.36 23.97 19.18
N LYS A 30 -2.32 23.92 18.34
CA LYS A 30 -2.44 23.77 16.89
C LYS A 30 -1.84 22.43 16.47
N ILE A 31 -2.55 21.66 15.66
CA ILE A 31 -2.08 20.42 15.04
C ILE A 31 -1.56 20.75 13.64
N ASP A 32 -0.34 20.31 13.34
CA ASP A 32 0.37 20.63 12.10
C ASP A 32 0.11 19.62 10.97
N LEU A 33 -0.09 18.34 11.32
CA LEU A 33 -0.19 17.23 10.38
C LEU A 33 -1.13 16.15 10.92
N LEU A 34 -1.98 15.59 10.06
CA LEU A 34 -2.69 14.33 10.28
C LEU A 34 -1.96 13.20 9.57
N ILE A 35 -1.74 12.07 10.25
CA ILE A 35 -1.20 10.83 9.68
C ILE A 35 -2.24 9.71 9.84
N CYS A 36 -2.76 9.19 8.72
CA CYS A 36 -3.68 8.07 8.68
C CYS A 36 -2.94 6.77 8.34
N CYS A 37 -3.07 5.76 9.20
CA CYS A 37 -2.32 4.50 9.07
C CYS A 37 -2.98 3.48 8.12
N GLY A 38 -4.02 3.87 7.38
CA GLY A 38 -4.60 3.11 6.27
C GLY A 38 -6.10 2.94 6.39
N ASP A 39 -6.64 2.06 5.53
CA ASP A 39 -8.07 1.97 5.24
C ASP A 39 -8.67 3.36 5.02
N PHE A 40 -7.97 4.18 4.24
CA PHE A 40 -8.29 5.59 4.02
C PHE A 40 -9.57 5.76 3.20
N GLN A 41 -9.79 4.84 2.26
CA GLN A 41 -10.94 4.84 1.35
C GLN A 41 -11.00 6.13 0.50
N ALA A 42 -9.94 6.37 -0.27
CA ALA A 42 -9.84 7.47 -1.25
C ALA A 42 -10.78 7.29 -2.47
N ILE A 43 -12.09 7.23 -2.23
CA ILE A 43 -13.11 6.94 -3.24
C ILE A 43 -13.54 8.23 -3.93
N ARG A 44 -13.24 8.38 -5.22
CA ARG A 44 -13.59 9.59 -6.00
C ARG A 44 -15.00 9.50 -6.58
N ASN A 45 -15.42 8.30 -6.99
CA ASN A 45 -16.72 8.05 -7.60
C ASN A 45 -17.17 6.57 -7.44
N LYS A 46 -18.36 6.25 -7.96
CA LYS A 46 -18.95 4.90 -7.88
C LYS A 46 -18.12 3.82 -8.59
N ARG A 47 -17.25 4.17 -9.54
CA ARG A 47 -16.38 3.20 -10.24
C ARG A 47 -15.26 2.72 -9.33
N ASP A 48 -14.76 3.59 -8.44
CA ASP A 48 -13.76 3.23 -7.45
C ASP A 48 -14.30 2.22 -6.43
N LEU A 49 -15.60 2.29 -6.07
CA LEU A 49 -16.26 1.30 -5.22
C LEU A 49 -16.20 -0.12 -5.79
N GLU A 50 -16.23 -0.27 -7.12
CA GLU A 50 -16.10 -1.57 -7.79
C GLU A 50 -14.66 -2.11 -7.72
N CYS A 51 -13.71 -1.28 -7.30
CA CYS A 51 -12.29 -1.62 -7.12
C CYS A 51 -11.90 -1.79 -5.65
N MET A 52 -12.88 -1.89 -4.75
CA MET A 52 -12.66 -2.14 -3.33
C MET A 52 -12.85 -3.61 -2.98
N SER A 53 -11.96 -4.12 -2.13
CA SER A 53 -12.13 -5.44 -1.52
C SER A 53 -13.02 -5.36 -0.26
N VAL A 54 -14.23 -4.83 -0.45
CA VAL A 54 -15.27 -4.75 0.57
C VAL A 54 -16.51 -5.48 0.03
N PRO A 55 -17.20 -6.32 0.83
CA PRO A 55 -18.45 -6.92 0.40
C PRO A 55 -19.46 -5.87 -0.06
N ILE A 56 -20.17 -6.12 -1.17
CA ILE A 56 -21.02 -5.12 -1.84
C ILE A 56 -21.98 -4.42 -0.88
N LYS A 57 -22.56 -5.15 0.08
CA LYS A 57 -23.51 -4.62 1.08
C LYS A 57 -22.92 -3.56 2.04
N TYR A 58 -21.60 -3.50 2.18
CA TYR A 58 -20.90 -2.57 3.07
C TYR A 58 -20.13 -1.47 2.32
N ARG A 59 -20.25 -1.43 0.99
CA ARG A 59 -19.58 -0.39 0.20
C ARG A 59 -20.34 0.91 0.34
N GLU A 60 -19.65 1.93 0.83
CA GLU A 60 -20.18 3.28 0.99
C GLU A 60 -19.27 4.28 0.28
N MET A 61 -19.87 5.31 -0.32
CA MET A 61 -19.11 6.36 -1.02
C MET A 61 -18.17 7.14 -0.09
N GLY A 62 -18.45 7.18 1.22
CA GLY A 62 -17.73 8.02 2.17
C GLY A 62 -17.79 9.50 1.79
N THR A 63 -16.80 10.26 2.25
CA THR A 63 -16.75 11.72 2.08
C THR A 63 -15.54 12.21 1.27
N PHE A 64 -14.60 11.32 0.93
CA PHE A 64 -13.37 11.67 0.24
C PHE A 64 -13.60 12.42 -1.09
N TYR A 65 -14.59 12.00 -1.89
CA TYR A 65 -14.89 12.65 -3.18
C TYR A 65 -15.14 14.16 -3.08
N LYS A 66 -15.63 14.65 -1.93
CA LYS A 66 -15.85 16.08 -1.69
C LYS A 66 -14.55 16.86 -1.56
N TYR A 67 -13.52 16.24 -0.97
CA TYR A 67 -12.18 16.83 -0.89
C TYR A 67 -11.48 16.76 -2.24
N TYR A 68 -11.64 15.64 -2.94
CA TYR A 68 -11.12 15.45 -4.29
C TYR A 68 -11.69 16.49 -5.28
N SER A 69 -12.99 16.79 -5.22
CA SER A 69 -13.66 17.78 -6.09
C SER A 69 -13.49 19.24 -5.67
N GLY A 70 -12.95 19.48 -4.46
CA GLY A 70 -12.87 20.81 -3.86
C GLY A 70 -14.19 21.35 -3.28
N GLU A 71 -15.25 20.55 -3.20
CA GLU A 71 -16.47 20.88 -2.43
C GLU A 71 -16.13 21.16 -0.96
N LEU A 72 -15.23 20.35 -0.39
CA LEU A 72 -14.61 20.55 0.91
C LEU A 72 -13.11 20.76 0.76
N LYS A 73 -12.51 21.47 1.72
CA LYS A 73 -11.05 21.65 1.82
C LYS A 73 -10.54 20.91 3.03
N ALA A 74 -9.47 20.13 2.88
CA ALA A 74 -8.82 19.46 4.00
C ALA A 74 -8.16 20.53 4.92
N PRO A 75 -8.64 20.70 6.16
CA PRO A 75 -8.19 21.79 7.03
C PRO A 75 -6.77 21.58 7.55
N TYR A 76 -6.29 20.33 7.54
CA TYR A 76 -4.94 19.96 7.96
C TYR A 76 -4.22 19.26 6.80
N PRO A 77 -2.91 19.51 6.61
CA PRO A 77 -2.06 18.60 5.84
C PRO A 77 -2.28 17.18 6.31
N THR A 78 -2.59 16.28 5.39
CA THR A 78 -2.97 14.91 5.70
C THR A 78 -2.09 13.95 4.91
N LEU A 79 -1.35 13.10 5.62
CA LEU A 79 -0.56 12.01 5.04
C LEU A 79 -1.28 10.69 5.28
N PHE A 80 -1.32 9.81 4.28
CA PHE A 80 -1.83 8.45 4.48
C PHE A 80 -1.03 7.38 3.72
N ILE A 81 -1.08 6.16 4.26
CA ILE A 81 -0.71 4.92 3.56
C ILE A 81 -1.97 4.13 3.23
N GLY A 82 -1.89 3.14 2.35
CA GLY A 82 -3.02 2.27 2.01
C GLY A 82 -3.19 1.13 3.02
N GLY A 83 -4.43 0.75 3.31
CA GLY A 83 -4.79 -0.48 4.00
C GLY A 83 -5.33 -1.56 3.06
N ASN A 84 -6.27 -2.38 3.53
CA ASN A 84 -6.96 -3.41 2.73
C ASN A 84 -8.33 -2.96 2.17
N HIS A 85 -8.91 -1.89 2.71
CA HIS A 85 -10.15 -1.30 2.22
C HIS A 85 -9.87 -0.01 1.46
N GLU A 86 -9.37 -0.16 0.23
CA GLU A 86 -8.96 0.99 -0.58
C GLU A 86 -9.57 0.97 -1.97
N ALA A 87 -9.74 2.16 -2.55
CA ALA A 87 -9.90 2.34 -3.99
C ALA A 87 -8.59 1.97 -4.69
N SER A 88 -8.36 0.66 -4.86
CA SER A 88 -7.07 0.11 -5.29
C SER A 88 -6.66 0.64 -6.66
N ASN A 89 -7.62 0.90 -7.55
CA ASN A 89 -7.38 1.52 -8.85
C ASN A 89 -6.84 2.95 -8.73
N TYR A 90 -7.31 3.74 -7.77
CA TYR A 90 -6.82 5.10 -7.58
C TYR A 90 -5.45 5.12 -6.91
N LEU A 91 -5.21 4.27 -5.91
CA LEU A 91 -3.87 4.16 -5.31
C LEU A 91 -2.84 3.68 -6.34
N TRP A 92 -3.25 2.86 -7.31
CA TRP A 92 -2.44 2.48 -8.47
C TRP A 92 -1.99 3.67 -9.33
N GLU A 93 -2.80 4.73 -9.45
CA GLU A 93 -2.44 5.95 -10.19
C GLU A 93 -1.28 6.71 -9.53
N LEU A 94 -1.09 6.48 -8.22
CA LEU A 94 -0.15 7.18 -7.34
C LEU A 94 0.78 6.17 -6.64
N TYR A 95 1.18 5.09 -7.33
CA TYR A 95 1.96 3.99 -6.72
C TYR A 95 3.36 4.41 -6.20
N TYR A 96 3.87 5.56 -6.65
CA TYR A 96 5.07 6.21 -6.14
C TYR A 96 4.82 7.36 -5.14
N GLY A 97 3.56 7.61 -4.79
CA GLY A 97 3.11 8.70 -3.96
C GLY A 97 2.65 9.91 -4.76
N GLY A 98 1.83 10.75 -4.15
CA GLY A 98 1.28 11.96 -4.73
C GLY A 98 0.05 12.47 -3.98
N PHE A 99 -0.43 13.66 -4.31
CA PHE A 99 -1.64 14.19 -3.72
C PHE A 99 -2.87 13.45 -4.25
N GLY A 100 -3.60 12.78 -3.35
CA GLY A 100 -4.88 12.15 -3.66
C GLY A 100 -6.02 13.15 -3.74
N ALA A 101 -5.89 14.29 -3.04
CA ALA A 101 -6.75 15.47 -3.10
C ALA A 101 -5.89 16.68 -2.67
N PRO A 102 -6.35 17.93 -2.85
CA PRO A 102 -5.62 19.09 -2.33
C PRO A 102 -5.33 18.93 -0.84
N ASN A 103 -4.05 19.08 -0.46
CA ASN A 103 -3.56 18.96 0.92
C ASN A 103 -3.65 17.55 1.56
N ILE A 104 -3.97 16.51 0.76
CA ILE A 104 -4.01 15.10 1.19
C ILE A 104 -3.02 14.29 0.35
N TYR A 105 -1.92 13.86 0.95
CA TYR A 105 -0.81 13.15 0.30
C TYR A 105 -0.84 11.64 0.58
N TYR A 106 -0.87 10.84 -0.48
CA TYR A 106 -0.66 9.39 -0.42
C TYR A 106 0.83 9.09 -0.52
N LEU A 107 1.36 8.25 0.38
CA LEU A 107 2.78 7.91 0.40
C LEU A 107 3.22 6.97 -0.73
N GLY A 108 2.29 6.29 -1.41
CA GLY A 108 2.57 5.26 -2.41
C GLY A 108 2.56 3.84 -1.81
N HIS A 109 2.85 2.83 -2.64
CA HIS A 109 2.95 1.43 -2.16
C HIS A 109 4.04 1.29 -1.09
N SER A 110 5.12 2.03 -1.28
CA SER A 110 6.16 2.32 -0.30
C SER A 110 6.71 3.72 -0.60
N GLY A 111 7.09 4.46 0.44
CA GLY A 111 7.57 5.83 0.26
C GLY A 111 8.35 6.35 1.45
N CYS A 112 9.15 7.39 1.22
CA CYS A 112 9.67 8.26 2.26
C CYS A 112 9.60 9.73 1.79
N ILE A 113 9.11 10.60 2.67
CA ILE A 113 8.94 12.04 2.45
C ILE A 113 9.33 12.80 3.72
N LYS A 114 9.40 14.12 3.61
CA LYS A 114 9.51 15.01 4.78
C LYS A 114 8.24 15.85 4.92
N PHE A 115 7.88 16.15 6.16
CA PHE A 115 6.96 17.23 6.50
C PHE A 115 7.68 18.19 7.43
N GLY A 116 8.10 19.34 6.90
CA GLY A 116 9.12 20.18 7.51
C GLY A 116 10.43 19.41 7.72
N ASP A 117 10.85 19.24 8.98
CA ASP A 117 12.03 18.46 9.36
C ASP A 117 11.70 17.05 9.91
N LEU A 118 10.42 16.65 9.88
CA LEU A 118 9.98 15.31 10.23
C LEU A 118 10.10 14.38 9.01
N ARG A 119 10.94 13.35 9.11
CA ARG A 119 11.15 12.37 8.04
C ARG A 119 10.30 11.12 8.27
N ILE A 120 9.42 10.83 7.32
CA ILE A 120 8.37 9.82 7.44
C ILE A 120 8.55 8.80 6.32
N ALA A 121 8.69 7.53 6.69
CA ALA A 121 8.70 6.40 5.76
C ALA A 121 7.48 5.51 6.00
N GLY A 122 7.06 4.75 4.99
CA GLY A 122 5.92 3.86 5.18
C GLY A 122 5.72 2.82 4.09
N LEU A 123 4.99 1.79 4.49
CA LEU A 123 4.66 0.62 3.70
C LEU A 123 3.14 0.45 3.67
N SER A 124 2.54 0.60 2.49
CA SER A 124 1.11 0.40 2.30
C SER A 124 0.75 -1.08 2.20
N GLY A 125 -0.44 -1.43 2.68
CA GLY A 125 -1.05 -2.74 2.51
C GLY A 125 -0.90 -3.69 3.68
N ILE A 126 -1.33 -4.93 3.49
CA ILE A 126 -1.20 -6.02 4.47
C ILE A 126 -0.33 -7.16 3.95
N TYR A 127 0.37 -7.85 4.84
CA TYR A 127 1.29 -8.92 4.47
C TYR A 127 0.58 -10.26 4.28
N LYS A 128 0.74 -10.84 3.08
CA LYS A 128 0.39 -12.24 2.79
C LYS A 128 1.59 -12.97 2.20
N GLN A 129 2.08 -13.99 2.91
CA GLN A 129 3.28 -14.73 2.52
C GLN A 129 3.22 -15.28 1.09
N TYR A 130 2.05 -15.75 0.64
CA TYR A 130 1.86 -16.35 -0.69
C TYR A 130 1.83 -15.34 -1.84
N ASP A 131 1.72 -14.04 -1.56
CA ASP A 131 1.78 -12.97 -2.56
C ASP A 131 3.04 -12.11 -2.46
N TYR A 132 3.72 -12.13 -1.31
CA TYR A 132 4.86 -11.27 -1.01
C TYR A 132 5.95 -11.29 -2.10
N ARG A 133 6.27 -12.46 -2.64
CA ARG A 133 7.30 -12.60 -3.67
C ARG A 133 6.84 -12.26 -5.09
N LYS A 134 5.56 -11.99 -5.33
CA LYS A 134 5.04 -11.68 -6.67
C LYS A 134 5.40 -10.24 -7.06
N GLY A 135 5.25 -9.91 -8.34
CA GLY A 135 5.13 -8.53 -8.75
C GLY A 135 3.72 -7.99 -8.51
N HIS A 136 3.53 -6.74 -8.90
CA HIS A 136 2.27 -6.01 -8.78
C HIS A 136 1.52 -6.00 -10.11
N PHE A 137 0.63 -6.97 -10.33
CA PHE A 137 0.01 -7.24 -11.64
C PHE A 137 -1.49 -6.91 -11.71
N GLU A 138 -2.09 -6.57 -10.58
CA GLU A 138 -3.51 -6.38 -10.42
C GLU A 138 -3.96 -5.05 -11.03
N ARG A 139 -4.86 -5.07 -12.01
CA ARG A 139 -5.36 -3.86 -12.68
C ARG A 139 -6.87 -3.95 -12.90
N PRO A 140 -7.57 -2.80 -13.01
CA PRO A 140 -8.91 -2.77 -13.54
C PRO A 140 -8.96 -3.33 -14.97
N PRO A 141 -10.07 -3.95 -15.39
CA PRO A 141 -11.16 -4.37 -14.52
C PRO A 141 -10.72 -5.54 -13.62
N TYR A 142 -10.95 -5.43 -12.31
CA TYR A 142 -10.69 -6.51 -11.36
C TYR A 142 -11.76 -7.61 -11.52
N THR A 143 -11.69 -8.33 -12.63
CA THR A 143 -12.70 -9.29 -13.09
C THR A 143 -12.84 -10.52 -12.20
N GLN A 144 -11.85 -10.78 -11.34
CA GLN A 144 -11.90 -11.83 -10.32
C GLN A 144 -11.81 -11.17 -8.94
N ASP A 145 -12.71 -11.55 -8.01
CA ASP A 145 -12.69 -11.06 -6.61
C ASP A 145 -11.31 -11.25 -5.94
N LYS A 146 -10.53 -12.22 -6.39
CA LYS A 146 -9.16 -12.44 -5.93
C LYS A 146 -8.18 -11.34 -6.38
N GLN A 147 -8.36 -10.74 -7.55
CA GLN A 147 -7.47 -9.72 -8.08
C GLN A 147 -7.54 -8.42 -7.29
N VAL A 148 -8.72 -7.98 -6.86
CA VAL A 148 -8.82 -6.79 -6.00
C VAL A 148 -8.20 -7.06 -4.62
N LYS A 149 -8.35 -8.29 -4.10
CA LYS A 149 -7.75 -8.72 -2.82
C LYS A 149 -6.23 -8.66 -2.84
N THR A 150 -5.59 -9.12 -3.91
CA THR A 150 -4.12 -9.16 -3.93
C THR A 150 -3.50 -7.79 -4.23
N ALA A 151 -4.27 -6.81 -4.72
CA ALA A 151 -3.78 -5.48 -5.09
C ALA A 151 -3.19 -4.69 -3.90
N TYR A 152 -3.74 -4.86 -2.70
CA TYR A 152 -3.24 -4.21 -1.48
C TYR A 152 -2.29 -5.08 -0.66
N HIS A 153 -1.93 -6.27 -1.13
CA HIS A 153 -0.95 -7.07 -0.39
C HIS A 153 0.45 -6.46 -0.54
N VAL A 154 1.23 -6.44 0.54
CA VAL A 154 2.63 -6.01 0.52
C VAL A 154 3.45 -6.87 -0.44
N ARG A 155 4.40 -6.27 -1.16
CA ARG A 155 5.38 -6.98 -2.00
C ARG A 155 6.80 -6.82 -1.46
N GLU A 156 7.63 -7.81 -1.77
CA GLU A 156 9.05 -7.80 -1.41
C GLU A 156 9.77 -6.60 -1.99
N PHE A 157 9.45 -6.21 -3.23
CA PHE A 157 10.05 -5.04 -3.87
C PHE A 157 9.87 -3.75 -3.05
N ASP A 158 8.68 -3.55 -2.46
CA ASP A 158 8.38 -2.36 -1.66
C ASP A 158 9.18 -2.34 -0.34
N ALA A 159 9.21 -3.48 0.35
CA ALA A 159 10.02 -3.64 1.56
C ALA A 159 11.52 -3.54 1.28
N PHE A 160 11.97 -4.07 0.14
CA PHE A 160 13.36 -4.05 -0.30
C PHE A 160 13.88 -2.63 -0.50
N LYS A 161 13.09 -1.74 -1.13
CA LYS A 161 13.46 -0.32 -1.26
C LYS A 161 13.59 0.36 0.10
N LEU A 162 12.62 0.18 1.00
CA LEU A 162 12.63 0.81 2.32
C LEU A 162 13.85 0.40 3.15
N LYS A 163 14.29 -0.87 3.05
CA LYS A 163 15.48 -1.36 3.74
C LYS A 163 16.80 -0.74 3.25
N GLN A 164 16.80 0.00 2.14
CA GLN A 164 17.98 0.70 1.61
C GLN A 164 18.17 2.11 2.20
N ILE A 165 17.20 2.65 2.94
CA ILE A 165 17.30 3.95 3.60
C ILE A 165 18.41 3.89 4.66
N ARG A 166 19.33 4.86 4.62
CA ARG A 166 20.48 4.96 5.54
C ARG A 166 20.38 6.16 6.45
N GLU A 167 19.79 7.26 5.99
CA GLU A 167 19.57 8.42 6.84
C GLU A 167 18.51 8.10 7.91
N PRO A 168 18.57 8.72 9.10
CA PRO A 168 17.60 8.49 10.16
C PRO A 168 16.15 8.74 9.70
N VAL A 169 15.22 7.92 10.19
CA VAL A 169 13.78 8.08 9.97
C VAL A 169 13.12 8.37 11.31
N ASP A 170 12.27 9.39 11.38
CA ASP A 170 11.58 9.74 12.62
C ASP A 170 10.34 8.87 12.83
N VAL A 171 9.57 8.66 11.75
CA VAL A 171 8.29 7.94 11.78
C VAL A 171 8.27 6.87 10.70
N PHE A 172 7.96 5.63 11.10
CA PHE A 172 7.63 4.55 10.18
C PHE A 172 6.16 4.17 10.25
N LEU A 173 5.51 4.04 9.10
CA LEU A 173 4.09 3.67 8.98
C LEU A 173 3.94 2.28 8.36
N SER A 174 3.08 1.45 8.94
CA SER A 174 2.58 0.22 8.31
C SER A 174 1.13 0.00 8.69
N HIS A 175 0.29 -0.49 7.78
CA HIS A 175 -1.13 -0.66 8.11
C HIS A 175 -1.32 -1.81 9.11
N ASP A 176 -0.85 -3.00 8.75
CA ASP A 176 -0.76 -4.11 9.68
C ASP A 176 0.44 -3.95 10.63
N TRP A 177 0.33 -4.56 11.81
CA TRP A 177 1.32 -4.40 12.86
C TRP A 177 2.63 -5.10 12.49
N PRO A 178 3.80 -4.59 12.89
CA PRO A 178 5.04 -5.34 12.85
C PRO A 178 4.89 -6.66 13.60
N ARG A 179 5.23 -7.79 12.96
CA ARG A 179 5.04 -9.11 13.54
C ARG A 179 5.77 -9.27 14.87
N GLY A 180 5.04 -9.70 15.91
CA GLY A 180 5.61 -9.92 17.24
C GLY A 180 5.72 -8.66 18.09
N ILE A 181 5.20 -7.52 17.63
CA ILE A 181 5.24 -6.25 18.38
C ILE A 181 4.49 -6.35 19.71
N GLU A 182 3.51 -7.25 19.83
CA GLU A 182 2.75 -7.45 21.05
C GLU A 182 3.64 -7.83 22.24
N LYS A 183 4.79 -8.47 21.98
CA LYS A 183 5.79 -8.89 22.99
C LYS A 183 6.49 -7.71 23.67
N PHE A 184 6.34 -6.50 23.14
CA PHE A 184 6.95 -5.28 23.63
C PHE A 184 5.95 -4.35 24.35
N GLY A 185 4.73 -4.84 24.61
CA GLY A 185 3.68 -4.12 25.33
C GLY A 185 2.85 -5.03 26.25
N ASP A 186 1.68 -4.56 26.67
CA ASP A 186 0.80 -5.32 27.58
C ASP A 186 -0.08 -6.33 26.82
N ILE A 187 0.46 -7.54 26.61
CA ILE A 187 -0.28 -8.65 25.99
C ILE A 187 -1.56 -9.00 26.77
N GLN A 188 -1.56 -8.88 28.10
CA GLN A 188 -2.71 -9.28 28.90
C GLN A 188 -3.89 -8.33 28.68
N ASP A 189 -3.64 -7.02 28.62
CA ASP A 189 -4.66 -6.04 28.24
C ASP A 189 -5.15 -6.24 26.80
N LEU A 190 -4.23 -6.50 25.86
CA LEU A 190 -4.59 -6.77 24.46
C LEU A 190 -5.53 -7.97 24.35
N LEU A 191 -5.20 -9.09 24.98
CA LEU A 191 -6.01 -10.31 24.95
C LEU A 191 -7.33 -10.17 25.73
N ARG A 192 -7.38 -9.30 26.74
CA ARG A 192 -8.63 -8.94 27.41
C ARG A 192 -9.58 -8.23 26.44
N LYS A 193 -9.08 -7.30 25.62
CA LYS A 193 -9.85 -6.54 24.62
C LYS A 193 -10.18 -7.37 23.37
N LYS A 194 -9.23 -8.19 22.89
CA LYS A 194 -9.30 -8.92 21.61
C LYS A 194 -8.87 -10.38 21.79
N LYS A 195 -9.74 -11.18 22.41
CA LYS A 195 -9.45 -12.59 22.77
C LYS A 195 -9.06 -13.48 21.59
N PHE A 196 -9.60 -13.20 20.40
CA PHE A 196 -9.36 -14.00 19.20
C PHE A 196 -7.90 -13.93 18.71
N LEU A 197 -7.15 -12.87 19.07
CA LEU A 197 -5.74 -12.74 18.70
C LEU A 197 -4.83 -13.77 19.40
N LYS A 198 -5.34 -14.48 20.42
CA LYS A 198 -4.54 -15.40 21.24
C LYS A 198 -3.85 -16.48 20.40
N GLU A 199 -4.56 -17.06 19.44
CA GLU A 199 -4.03 -18.16 18.63
C GLU A 199 -2.91 -17.66 17.71
N ASP A 200 -3.12 -16.53 17.04
CA ASP A 200 -2.14 -15.93 16.13
C ASP A 200 -0.88 -15.46 16.87
N ILE A 201 -1.03 -14.93 18.09
CA ILE A 201 0.11 -14.57 18.94
C ILE A 201 0.90 -15.83 19.33
N GLN A 202 0.22 -16.89 19.75
CA GLN A 202 0.86 -18.16 20.12
C GLN A 202 1.60 -18.80 18.95
N LYS A 203 1.06 -18.69 17.74
CA LYS A 203 1.68 -19.20 16.50
C LYS A 203 2.70 -18.24 15.87
N ASN A 204 2.89 -17.04 16.45
CA ASN A 204 3.73 -15.97 15.89
C ASN A 204 3.33 -15.60 14.45
N GLN A 205 2.01 -15.52 14.22
CA GLN A 205 1.39 -15.19 12.93
C GLN A 205 0.79 -13.77 12.92
N LEU A 206 0.55 -13.16 14.10
CA LEU A 206 0.02 -11.81 14.20
C LEU A 206 0.98 -10.79 13.57
N GLY A 207 0.53 -10.10 12.52
CA GLY A 207 1.24 -8.99 11.89
C GLY A 207 2.22 -9.37 10.77
N SER A 208 2.88 -8.33 10.27
CA SER A 208 3.71 -8.32 9.07
C SER A 208 5.19 -8.59 9.35
N VAL A 209 5.72 -9.62 8.69
CA VAL A 209 7.16 -9.92 8.67
C VAL A 209 7.95 -8.74 8.10
N PRO A 210 7.67 -8.24 6.88
CA PRO A 210 8.45 -7.15 6.31
C PRO A 210 8.38 -5.86 7.14
N ALA A 211 7.24 -5.54 7.76
CA ALA A 211 7.15 -4.36 8.63
C ALA A 211 8.10 -4.46 9.84
N MET A 212 8.22 -5.64 10.47
CA MET A 212 9.18 -5.86 11.55
C MET A 212 10.64 -5.85 11.08
N GLU A 213 10.94 -6.38 9.88
CA GLU A 213 12.28 -6.28 9.28
C GLU A 213 12.67 -4.81 9.06
N ILE A 214 11.77 -4.01 8.49
CA ILE A 214 12.01 -2.58 8.22
C ILE A 214 12.15 -1.81 9.54
N LEU A 215 11.29 -2.05 10.53
CA LEU A 215 11.38 -1.40 11.84
C LEU A 215 12.75 -1.64 12.47
N LYS A 216 13.26 -2.88 12.46
CA LYS A 216 14.57 -3.23 13.01
C LYS A 216 15.75 -2.64 12.22
N GLN A 217 15.59 -2.48 10.91
CA GLN A 217 16.58 -1.86 10.05
C GLN A 217 16.65 -0.34 10.28
N LEU A 218 15.51 0.34 10.20
CA LEU A 218 15.41 1.80 10.25
C LEU A 218 15.47 2.37 11.66
N LYS A 219 15.05 1.59 12.67
CA LYS A 219 15.03 1.95 14.09
C LYS A 219 14.41 3.34 14.32
N PRO A 220 13.20 3.61 13.80
CA PRO A 220 12.61 4.93 13.83
C PRO A 220 12.25 5.34 15.26
N THR A 221 12.17 6.64 15.54
CA THR A 221 11.71 7.13 16.86
C THR A 221 10.28 6.65 17.15
N TYR A 222 9.41 6.70 16.14
CA TYR A 222 8.02 6.27 16.23
C TYR A 222 7.68 5.26 15.13
N SER A 223 6.82 4.30 15.46
CA SER A 223 6.20 3.40 14.49
C SER A 223 4.68 3.38 14.71
N PHE A 224 3.91 3.69 13.68
CA PHE A 224 2.45 3.75 13.77
C PHE A 224 1.78 2.71 12.89
N SER A 225 0.73 2.07 13.43
CA SER A 225 -0.07 1.07 12.72
C SER A 225 -1.56 1.10 13.05
N ALA A 226 -2.36 0.32 12.34
CA ALA A 226 -3.81 0.23 12.52
C ALA A 226 -4.30 -1.22 12.37
N HIS A 227 -5.31 -1.44 11.53
CA HIS A 227 -5.87 -2.73 11.13
C HIS A 227 -6.61 -3.54 12.22
N LEU A 228 -6.01 -3.75 13.39
CA LEU A 228 -6.59 -4.63 14.43
C LEU A 228 -7.71 -3.98 15.26
N HIS A 229 -8.04 -2.72 14.98
CA HIS A 229 -9.13 -1.98 15.63
C HIS A 229 -9.06 -2.02 17.16
N VAL A 230 -7.88 -1.70 17.70
CA VAL A 230 -7.60 -1.64 19.13
C VAL A 230 -6.39 -0.74 19.37
N LYS A 231 -6.47 0.14 20.39
CA LYS A 231 -5.29 0.88 20.84
C LYS A 231 -4.30 -0.07 21.52
N PHE A 232 -3.05 -0.01 21.10
CA PHE A 232 -1.94 -0.72 21.72
C PHE A 232 -0.66 0.09 21.66
N GLU A 233 0.09 0.06 22.76
CA GLU A 233 1.35 0.78 22.90
C GLU A 233 2.44 -0.23 23.25
N ALA A 234 3.60 -0.06 22.63
CA ALA A 234 4.77 -0.90 22.88
C ALA A 234 6.06 -0.09 22.73
N MET A 235 7.14 -0.58 23.32
CA MET A 235 8.44 0.07 23.26
C MET A 235 9.52 -0.95 22.93
N ILE A 236 10.23 -0.72 21.81
CA ILE A 236 11.35 -1.56 21.38
C ILE A 236 12.65 -0.83 21.73
N SER A 237 13.50 -1.45 22.54
CA SER A 237 14.87 -1.00 22.77
C SER A 237 15.80 -1.57 21.71
N HIS A 238 16.63 -0.71 21.12
CA HIS A 238 17.64 -1.08 20.12
C HIS A 238 19.02 -1.21 20.77
N GLU A 239 19.89 -2.01 20.15
CA GLU A 239 21.25 -2.29 20.65
C GLU A 239 22.13 -1.04 20.77
N ASN A 240 21.85 0.00 19.98
CA ASN A 240 22.57 1.27 20.01
C ASN A 240 22.06 2.24 21.10
N GLY A 241 21.14 1.78 21.97
CA GLY A 241 20.54 2.57 23.05
C GLY A 241 19.36 3.44 22.62
N ALA A 242 19.02 3.50 21.32
CA ALA A 242 17.81 4.14 20.84
C ALA A 242 16.56 3.30 21.18
N SER A 243 15.39 3.91 21.12
CA SER A 243 14.11 3.22 21.28
C SER A 243 13.10 3.63 20.22
N THR A 244 12.27 2.68 19.79
CA THR A 244 11.09 2.94 18.97
C THR A 244 9.84 2.89 19.85
N HIS A 245 9.06 3.97 19.82
CA HIS A 245 7.72 4.02 20.41
C HIS A 245 6.70 3.54 19.38
N PHE A 246 6.09 2.39 19.64
CA PHE A 246 5.03 1.85 18.80
C PHE A 246 3.65 2.27 19.32
N LEU A 247 2.80 2.75 18.42
CA LEU A 247 1.40 3.04 18.69
C LEU A 247 0.53 2.47 17.57
N ALA A 248 -0.42 1.62 17.95
CA ALA A 248 -1.54 1.26 17.11
C ALA A 248 -2.83 1.88 17.64
N LEU A 249 -3.73 2.25 16.73
CA LEU A 249 -4.99 2.89 17.06
C LEU A 249 -6.19 2.15 16.46
N ASP A 250 -7.35 2.46 17.01
CA ASP A 250 -8.63 1.91 16.59
C ASP A 250 -9.15 2.58 15.30
N LYS A 251 -10.25 2.07 14.73
CA LYS A 251 -10.97 2.71 13.63
C LYS A 251 -11.89 3.85 14.10
N CYS A 252 -12.06 4.85 13.26
CA CYS A 252 -13.09 5.87 13.46
C CYS A 252 -14.49 5.24 13.30
N ILE A 253 -15.36 5.45 14.29
CA ILE A 253 -16.78 5.07 14.22
C ILE A 253 -17.58 6.23 14.85
N PRO A 254 -18.27 7.05 14.04
CA PRO A 254 -18.92 8.27 14.54
C PRO A 254 -19.90 8.04 15.70
N HIS A 255 -20.58 6.89 15.72
CA HIS A 255 -21.61 6.57 16.70
C HIS A 255 -21.12 5.73 17.88
N ALA A 256 -19.85 5.33 17.91
CA ALA A 256 -19.29 4.55 19.01
C ALA A 256 -18.46 5.46 19.94
N PRO A 257 -18.99 5.84 21.13
CA PRO A 257 -18.24 6.65 22.06
C PRO A 257 -17.02 5.89 22.59
N ASN A 258 -15.97 6.62 22.96
CA ASN A 258 -14.74 6.11 23.59
C ASN A 258 -13.82 5.24 22.71
N ARG A 259 -13.99 5.24 21.37
CA ARG A 259 -13.01 4.63 20.47
C ARG A 259 -11.69 5.40 20.54
N GLN A 260 -10.59 4.67 20.66
CA GLN A 260 -9.23 5.22 20.75
C GLN A 260 -8.62 5.27 19.33
N PHE A 261 -9.24 6.02 18.44
CA PHE A 261 -8.89 6.05 17.01
C PHE A 261 -7.93 7.19 16.62
N LEU A 262 -7.77 8.20 17.49
CA LEU A 262 -6.98 9.39 17.25
C LEU A 262 -6.13 9.72 18.48
N GLN A 263 -4.86 10.05 18.27
CA GLN A 263 -3.95 10.52 19.33
C GLN A 263 -3.06 11.63 18.82
N VAL A 264 -2.92 12.72 19.60
CA VAL A 264 -1.99 13.81 19.29
C VAL A 264 -0.66 13.57 19.98
N ILE A 265 0.43 13.70 19.24
CA ILE A 265 1.81 13.56 19.71
C ILE A 265 2.51 14.90 19.53
N ASP A 266 3.15 15.38 20.59
CA ASP A 266 3.95 16.60 20.58
C ASP A 266 5.43 16.27 20.35
N LEU A 267 6.00 16.87 19.32
CA LEU A 267 7.40 16.72 18.88
C LEU A 267 8.07 18.10 18.98
N PRO A 268 8.49 18.54 20.18
CA PRO A 268 8.99 19.90 20.39
C PRO A 268 10.28 20.21 19.62
N GLU A 269 11.06 19.20 19.29
CA GLU A 269 12.31 19.29 18.53
C GLU A 269 12.13 19.38 17.01
N LYS A 270 10.88 19.26 16.52
CA LYS A 270 10.54 19.26 15.09
C LYS A 270 9.79 20.53 14.68
N SER A 271 10.04 21.01 13.47
CA SER A 271 9.35 22.14 12.82
C SER A 271 8.51 21.69 11.63
N SER A 272 7.29 22.25 11.52
CA SER A 272 6.39 22.07 10.37
C SER A 272 6.68 23.02 9.20
N ASP A 273 7.71 23.86 9.33
CA ASP A 273 8.07 24.85 8.30
C ASP A 273 8.44 24.18 6.97
N GLY A 274 7.85 24.69 5.88
CA GLY A 274 8.05 24.15 4.54
C GLY A 274 7.13 22.98 4.17
N GLY A 275 6.35 22.43 5.11
CA GLY A 275 5.31 21.43 4.82
C GLY A 275 5.84 20.19 4.10
N PHE A 276 5.03 19.60 3.21
CA PHE A 276 5.43 18.41 2.46
C PHE A 276 6.61 18.67 1.51
N GLN A 277 7.60 17.78 1.55
CA GLN A 277 8.76 17.79 0.67
C GLN A 277 9.14 16.37 0.26
N LEU A 278 9.65 16.21 -0.95
CA LEU A 278 10.22 14.96 -1.41
C LEU A 278 11.52 14.65 -0.65
N ASP A 279 11.76 13.38 -0.35
CA ASP A 279 12.99 12.92 0.27
C ASP A 279 14.05 12.57 -0.80
N MET A 280 15.23 13.18 -0.69
CA MET A 280 16.28 13.07 -1.71
C MET A 280 16.89 11.67 -1.75
N GLU A 281 17.09 11.03 -0.60
CA GLU A 281 17.56 9.64 -0.54
C GLU A 281 16.52 8.70 -1.14
N TRP A 282 15.23 8.90 -0.82
CA TRP A 282 14.15 8.10 -1.37
C TRP A 282 14.01 8.22 -2.90
N LEU A 283 14.19 9.42 -3.45
CA LEU A 283 14.23 9.63 -4.90
C LEU A 283 15.39 8.86 -5.54
N ALA A 284 16.56 8.84 -4.89
CA ALA A 284 17.72 8.09 -5.36
C ALA A 284 17.48 6.57 -5.30
N ILE A 285 16.92 6.07 -4.19
CA ILE A 285 16.51 4.66 -4.04
C ILE A 285 15.48 4.30 -5.12
N THR A 286 14.48 5.15 -5.34
CA THR A 286 13.46 4.92 -6.37
C THR A 286 14.08 4.80 -7.76
N LYS A 287 14.98 5.73 -8.13
CA LYS A 287 15.69 5.70 -9.41
C LYS A 287 16.53 4.43 -9.57
N ALA A 288 17.33 4.08 -8.57
CA ALA A 288 18.21 2.91 -8.60
C ALA A 288 17.43 1.59 -8.75
N ASN A 289 16.23 1.51 -8.19
CA ASN A 289 15.44 0.28 -8.14
C ASN A 289 14.36 0.16 -9.22
N HIS A 290 14.07 1.24 -9.96
CA HIS A 290 12.96 1.29 -10.90
C HIS A 290 12.98 0.13 -11.90
N ALA A 291 14.16 -0.21 -12.43
CA ALA A 291 14.34 -1.29 -13.41
C ALA A 291 13.89 -2.68 -12.89
N PHE A 292 14.00 -2.95 -11.58
CA PHE A 292 13.68 -4.24 -10.98
C PHE A 292 12.19 -4.45 -10.70
N GLN A 293 11.38 -3.38 -10.72
CA GLN A 293 9.96 -3.47 -10.43
C GLN A 293 9.25 -4.39 -11.43
N SER A 294 8.56 -5.40 -10.89
CA SER A 294 7.74 -6.33 -11.67
C SER A 294 6.28 -5.94 -11.61
N PHE A 295 5.65 -5.80 -12.78
CA PHE A 295 4.21 -5.62 -12.94
C PHE A 295 3.50 -6.88 -13.42
N THR A 296 4.11 -8.04 -13.19
CA THR A 296 3.58 -9.35 -13.52
C THR A 296 3.48 -10.22 -12.28
N LYS A 297 2.92 -11.42 -12.38
CA LYS A 297 2.94 -12.40 -11.27
C LYS A 297 4.36 -12.87 -10.93
N ALA A 298 5.32 -12.71 -11.84
CA ALA A 298 6.70 -13.10 -11.60
C ALA A 298 7.35 -12.18 -10.55
N PRO A 299 8.24 -12.71 -9.69
CA PRO A 299 9.00 -11.91 -8.75
C PRO A 299 9.79 -10.77 -9.39
N ALA A 300 9.99 -9.69 -8.64
CA ALA A 300 10.99 -8.69 -8.98
C ALA A 300 12.39 -9.33 -9.03
N LYS A 301 13.19 -8.98 -10.04
CA LYS A 301 14.57 -9.49 -10.18
C LYS A 301 15.51 -8.64 -9.33
N LEU A 302 15.47 -8.83 -8.02
CA LEU A 302 16.28 -8.07 -7.07
C LEU A 302 17.76 -8.49 -7.14
N PRO A 303 18.71 -7.53 -7.05
CA PRO A 303 20.14 -7.83 -6.93
C PRO A 303 20.48 -8.70 -5.71
N ASP A 304 21.52 -9.52 -5.84
CA ASP A 304 22.06 -10.40 -4.79
C ASP A 304 21.00 -11.10 -3.93
N TYR A 305 19.98 -11.67 -4.58
CA TYR A 305 18.89 -12.40 -3.92
C TYR A 305 18.09 -11.57 -2.89
N GLY A 306 18.05 -10.25 -3.07
CA GLY A 306 17.28 -9.33 -2.22
C GLY A 306 18.07 -8.75 -1.05
N VAL A 307 19.41 -8.69 -1.12
CA VAL A 307 20.27 -7.97 -0.16
C VAL A 307 20.22 -6.46 -0.45
N PRO A 308 19.62 -5.61 0.41
CA PRO A 308 19.45 -4.18 0.13
C PRO A 308 20.77 -3.45 -0.14
N GLU A 309 21.83 -3.81 0.57
CA GLU A 309 23.16 -3.19 0.50
C GLU A 309 23.88 -3.42 -0.83
N SER A 310 23.42 -4.39 -1.63
CA SER A 310 23.99 -4.69 -2.96
C SER A 310 23.63 -3.65 -4.02
N VAL A 311 22.61 -2.83 -3.78
CA VAL A 311 22.21 -1.76 -4.72
C VAL A 311 23.15 -0.58 -4.55
N ASP A 312 23.95 -0.29 -5.59
CA ASP A 312 24.77 0.92 -5.62
C ASP A 312 23.89 2.16 -5.87
N LEU A 313 23.77 2.98 -4.84
CA LEU A 313 23.01 4.24 -4.88
C LEU A 313 23.84 5.44 -5.36
N THR A 314 25.16 5.31 -5.53
CA THR A 314 26.09 6.43 -5.74
C THR A 314 25.68 7.31 -6.93
N ASN A 315 25.48 6.70 -8.10
CA ASN A 315 25.08 7.41 -9.31
C ASN A 315 23.68 8.05 -9.19
N SER A 316 22.76 7.40 -8.48
CA SER A 316 21.40 7.91 -8.29
C SER A 316 21.37 9.06 -7.29
N ILE A 317 22.18 9.02 -6.24
CA ILE A 317 22.35 10.12 -5.27
C ILE A 317 22.96 11.33 -5.97
N GLU A 318 24.01 11.15 -6.76
CA GLU A 318 24.64 12.23 -7.52
C GLU A 318 23.65 12.85 -8.52
N PHE A 319 22.91 12.01 -9.25
CA PHE A 319 21.85 12.47 -10.16
C PHE A 319 20.81 13.35 -9.45
N VAL A 320 20.26 12.88 -8.32
CA VAL A 320 19.23 13.61 -7.58
C VAL A 320 19.79 14.91 -6.99
N ARG A 321 21.02 14.89 -6.46
CA ARG A 321 21.70 16.09 -5.96
C ARG A 321 21.88 17.15 -7.04
N ASN A 322 22.27 16.76 -8.26
CA ASN A 322 22.45 17.68 -9.37
C ASN A 322 21.13 18.30 -9.87
N LYS A 323 19.97 17.73 -9.51
CA LYS A 323 18.63 18.27 -9.84
C LYS A 323 17.94 18.96 -8.67
N MET A 324 18.64 19.22 -7.55
CA MET A 324 18.04 19.70 -6.29
C MET A 324 17.16 20.95 -6.44
N GLU A 325 17.54 21.92 -7.28
CA GLU A 325 16.76 23.15 -7.51
C GLU A 325 15.41 22.91 -8.22
N GLY A 326 15.27 21.80 -8.95
CA GLY A 326 14.05 21.45 -9.68
C GLY A 326 13.10 20.51 -8.92
N ILE A 327 13.52 20.00 -7.76
CA ILE A 327 12.73 19.01 -7.01
C ILE A 327 11.69 19.74 -6.16
N ARG A 328 10.43 19.53 -6.51
CA ARG A 328 9.26 20.05 -5.80
C ARG A 328 8.20 18.97 -5.70
N MET A 329 7.32 19.13 -4.71
CA MET A 329 6.11 18.32 -4.65
C MET A 329 5.28 18.53 -5.93
N PRO A 330 4.64 17.47 -6.46
CA PRO A 330 3.69 17.64 -7.56
C PRO A 330 2.45 18.40 -7.07
N GLU A 331 1.75 19.06 -7.98
CA GLU A 331 0.44 19.63 -7.69
C GLU A 331 -0.66 18.58 -7.85
N PHE A 332 -1.73 18.69 -7.07
CA PHE A 332 -2.90 17.82 -7.23
C PHE A 332 -3.53 17.98 -8.62
N VAL A 333 -3.94 16.85 -9.22
CA VAL A 333 -4.67 16.84 -10.49
C VAL A 333 -5.83 15.82 -10.42
N GLU A 334 -7.03 16.27 -10.76
CA GLU A 334 -8.17 15.39 -10.97
C GLU A 334 -7.97 14.55 -12.24
N THR A 335 -8.02 13.22 -12.12
CA THR A 335 -7.85 12.27 -13.23
C THR A 335 -9.17 11.68 -13.73
N VAL A 336 -10.22 11.69 -12.90
CA VAL A 336 -11.57 11.24 -13.24
C VAL A 336 -12.62 12.18 -12.66
N SER A 337 -13.84 12.17 -13.21
CA SER A 337 -14.95 12.94 -12.66
C SER A 337 -15.31 12.47 -11.23
N PRO A 338 -15.54 13.40 -10.29
CA PRO A 338 -15.97 13.06 -8.94
C PRO A 338 -17.39 12.48 -8.92
N HIS A 339 -17.78 11.92 -7.77
CA HIS A 339 -19.13 11.45 -7.53
C HIS A 339 -20.14 12.60 -7.67
N ASP A 340 -21.15 12.37 -8.51
CA ASP A 340 -22.35 13.21 -8.57
C ASP A 340 -23.56 12.41 -8.10
N ALA A 341 -24.20 12.88 -7.03
CA ALA A 341 -25.40 12.26 -6.46
C ALA A 341 -26.61 12.32 -7.40
N SER A 342 -26.63 13.25 -8.36
CA SER A 342 -27.67 13.37 -9.38
C SER A 342 -27.63 12.20 -10.38
N VAL A 343 -26.46 11.58 -10.58
CA VAL A 343 -26.25 10.47 -11.50
C VAL A 343 -26.70 9.15 -10.86
N LYS A 344 -27.90 8.72 -11.25
CA LYS A 344 -28.52 7.45 -10.79
C LYS A 344 -28.08 6.22 -11.58
N ALA A 345 -27.54 6.40 -12.79
CA ALA A 345 -27.12 5.29 -13.63
C ALA A 345 -25.98 4.49 -12.99
N ARG A 346 -26.00 3.16 -13.17
CA ARG A 346 -24.87 2.30 -12.79
C ARG A 346 -23.69 2.62 -13.69
N GLN A 347 -22.53 2.87 -13.10
CA GLN A 347 -21.29 3.10 -13.84
C GLN A 347 -20.51 1.78 -13.93
N PRO A 348 -19.99 1.39 -15.09
CA PRO A 348 -19.15 0.20 -15.21
C PRO A 348 -17.82 0.41 -14.46
N PRO A 349 -17.16 -0.69 -14.03
CA PRO A 349 -15.83 -0.59 -13.43
C PRO A 349 -14.83 0.10 -14.39
N PRO A 350 -13.71 0.62 -13.87
CA PRO A 350 -12.64 1.11 -14.73
C PRO A 350 -12.05 -0.03 -15.57
N GLU A 351 -11.63 0.29 -16.79
CA GLU A 351 -11.02 -0.67 -17.71
C GLU A 351 -9.49 -0.68 -17.64
N LYS A 352 -8.91 0.37 -17.05
CA LYS A 352 -7.47 0.56 -16.89
C LYS A 352 -7.19 1.43 -15.68
N VAL A 353 -5.91 1.53 -15.31
CA VAL A 353 -5.42 2.57 -14.39
C VAL A 353 -5.20 3.85 -15.20
N GLU A 354 -5.67 4.99 -14.69
CA GLU A 354 -5.44 6.26 -15.36
C GLU A 354 -3.98 6.70 -15.26
N ARG A 355 -3.49 7.38 -16.31
CA ARG A 355 -2.13 7.90 -16.34
C ARG A 355 -2.09 9.23 -15.59
N ASN A 356 -1.83 9.16 -14.28
CA ASN A 356 -1.83 10.34 -13.43
C ASN A 356 -0.64 11.28 -13.73
N PRO A 357 -0.90 12.57 -14.01
CA PRO A 357 0.17 13.54 -14.31
C PRO A 357 1.22 13.67 -13.21
N GLN A 358 0.88 13.46 -11.95
CA GLN A 358 1.82 13.55 -10.82
C GLN A 358 2.87 12.44 -10.89
N THR A 359 2.44 11.19 -11.12
CA THR A 359 3.33 10.04 -11.29
C THR A 359 4.19 10.18 -12.54
N VAL A 360 3.61 10.67 -13.64
CA VAL A 360 4.34 10.96 -14.88
C VAL A 360 5.43 11.99 -14.64
N GLN A 361 5.10 13.11 -13.99
CA GLN A 361 6.06 14.17 -13.67
C GLN A 361 7.21 13.64 -12.81
N MET A 362 6.93 12.82 -11.80
CA MET A 362 7.97 12.22 -10.96
C MET A 362 8.90 11.31 -11.77
N LEU A 363 8.35 10.49 -12.67
CA LEU A 363 9.13 9.61 -13.53
C LEU A 363 9.99 10.40 -14.53
N GLU A 364 9.43 11.44 -15.15
CA GLU A 364 10.16 12.35 -16.05
C GLU A 364 11.30 13.07 -15.32
N MET A 365 11.04 13.57 -14.11
CA MET A 365 12.06 14.19 -13.25
C MET A 365 13.24 13.24 -13.00
N LEU A 366 12.94 11.96 -12.76
CA LEU A 366 13.92 10.90 -12.53
C LEU A 366 14.47 10.25 -13.81
N GLU A 367 14.01 10.65 -14.99
CA GLU A 367 14.35 10.04 -16.29
C GLU A 367 14.05 8.53 -16.32
N LEU A 368 12.83 8.17 -15.95
CA LEU A 368 12.32 6.80 -15.86
C LEU A 368 11.14 6.59 -16.80
N ASP A 369 10.93 5.35 -17.24
CA ASP A 369 9.82 4.97 -18.10
C ASP A 369 8.51 4.77 -17.30
N PHE A 370 7.37 5.08 -17.93
CA PHE A 370 6.06 4.79 -17.35
C PHE A 370 5.66 3.34 -17.64
N LYS A 371 5.83 2.47 -16.65
CA LYS A 371 5.70 1.02 -16.84
C LYS A 371 4.26 0.50 -16.98
N LEU A 372 3.24 1.24 -16.54
CA LEU A 372 1.86 0.75 -16.62
C LEU A 372 1.30 0.71 -18.05
N ASP A 373 1.91 1.45 -18.99
CA ASP A 373 1.53 1.43 -20.41
C ASP A 373 2.02 0.14 -21.12
N THR A 374 2.96 -0.60 -20.51
CA THR A 374 3.61 -1.76 -21.14
C THR A 374 2.83 -3.09 -20.98
N GLY A 375 1.59 -3.03 -20.49
CA GLY A 375 0.84 -4.20 -19.98
C GLY A 375 -0.41 -4.62 -20.76
N GLY A 376 -0.54 -4.30 -22.05
CA GLY A 376 -1.55 -4.90 -22.94
C GLY A 376 -0.91 -6.02 -23.77
N ASP A 377 -1.55 -7.18 -23.86
CA ASP A 377 -1.13 -8.36 -24.63
C ASP A 377 -0.50 -8.04 -26.01
N HIS A 378 0.82 -7.86 -26.06
CA HIS A 378 1.62 -7.94 -27.27
C HIS A 378 2.99 -8.54 -26.95
N PHE A 379 3.00 -9.86 -26.67
CA PHE A 379 4.11 -10.70 -27.12
C PHE A 379 4.07 -10.81 -28.65
N GLY A 380 4.31 -9.68 -29.31
CA GLY A 380 4.73 -9.59 -30.70
C GLY A 380 6.16 -9.08 -30.68
N ASN A 381 7.11 -9.98 -30.93
CA ASN A 381 8.52 -9.67 -31.11
C ASN A 381 8.72 -8.36 -31.90
N LYS A 382 9.22 -7.32 -31.24
CA LYS A 382 10.09 -6.33 -31.88
C LYS A 382 11.33 -6.16 -31.01
N PRO A 383 12.49 -6.68 -31.45
CA PRO A 383 13.74 -6.36 -30.79
C PRO A 383 14.11 -4.92 -31.13
N TYR A 384 14.54 -4.19 -30.11
CA TYR A 384 15.35 -2.98 -30.26
C TYR A 384 16.51 -3.26 -31.21
N SER A 385 16.69 -2.37 -32.19
CA SER A 385 17.80 -2.43 -33.15
C SER A 385 19.12 -2.25 -32.42
N SER A 386 19.90 -3.32 -32.33
CA SER A 386 21.34 -3.24 -32.11
C SER A 386 22.06 -3.99 -33.24
N SER A 387 22.94 -3.25 -33.90
CA SER A 387 24.06 -3.65 -34.76
C SER A 387 24.16 -5.12 -35.24
N SER A 388 24.12 -5.26 -36.56
CA SER A 388 24.65 -6.32 -37.42
C SER A 388 25.39 -7.48 -36.74
N ALA A 389 24.73 -8.64 -36.66
CA ALA A 389 25.40 -9.93 -36.52
C ALA A 389 24.69 -10.99 -37.37
N THR A 390 25.35 -11.43 -38.45
CA THR A 390 24.90 -12.50 -39.34
C THR A 390 24.95 -13.85 -38.61
N ARG A 391 23.86 -14.63 -38.63
CA ARG A 391 23.83 -16.01 -38.09
C ARG A 391 23.38 -17.02 -39.15
N TYR A 392 24.11 -18.13 -39.23
CA TYR A 392 23.87 -19.25 -40.13
C TYR A 392 22.87 -20.27 -39.53
N ARG A 393 22.11 -20.93 -40.39
CA ARG A 393 21.05 -21.90 -40.06
C ARG A 393 21.59 -23.33 -40.05
N VAL A 394 21.29 -24.11 -39.01
CA VAL A 394 21.55 -25.55 -38.95
C VAL A 394 20.28 -26.33 -39.38
N PRO A 395 20.37 -27.35 -40.26
CA PRO A 395 19.19 -28.13 -40.69
C PRO A 395 18.70 -29.10 -39.60
N GLY A 396 17.38 -29.28 -39.51
CA GLY A 396 16.70 -30.11 -38.53
C GLY A 396 16.84 -31.62 -38.78
N ALA A 397 16.89 -32.38 -37.69
CA ALA A 397 16.91 -33.84 -37.69
C ALA A 397 15.50 -34.43 -37.94
N GLY A 398 15.45 -35.50 -38.75
CA GLY A 398 14.24 -36.23 -39.15
C GLY A 398 13.64 -37.15 -38.05
N PRO A 399 12.58 -37.91 -38.40
CA PRO A 399 11.67 -38.51 -37.43
C PRO A 399 12.14 -39.88 -36.94
N PHE A 400 12.01 -40.12 -35.64
CA PHE A 400 12.11 -41.45 -35.04
C PHE A 400 10.73 -41.93 -34.59
N THR A 401 10.29 -43.05 -35.17
CA THR A 401 9.14 -43.86 -34.76
C THR A 401 9.57 -44.92 -33.75
N LEU A 402 8.72 -45.25 -32.77
CA LEU A 402 8.70 -46.56 -32.12
C LEU A 402 7.26 -47.08 -31.92
N PRO A 403 7.04 -48.41 -31.90
CA PRO A 403 5.74 -49.03 -32.18
C PRO A 403 5.10 -49.76 -30.98
N GLY A 404 3.76 -49.87 -31.04
CA GLY A 404 3.02 -51.05 -30.57
C GLY A 404 2.35 -50.97 -29.19
N THR A 405 1.01 -51.03 -29.16
CA THR A 405 0.24 -52.10 -28.49
C THR A 405 -1.26 -51.95 -28.79
N GLN A 406 -1.91 -53.11 -28.92
CA GLN A 406 -3.21 -53.34 -29.52
C GLN A 406 -4.37 -53.20 -28.53
N GLY A 407 -5.54 -52.76 -29.05
CA GLY A 407 -6.84 -53.39 -28.81
C GLY A 407 -7.68 -52.89 -27.62
N MET A 408 -8.85 -52.29 -27.92
CA MET A 408 -10.16 -52.60 -27.30
C MET A 408 -11.33 -51.86 -28.02
N PRO A 409 -12.56 -52.41 -28.03
CA PRO A 409 -13.67 -52.07 -28.93
C PRO A 409 -14.65 -51.02 -28.36
N PRO A 410 -15.72 -50.61 -29.08
CA PRO A 410 -16.40 -49.33 -28.83
C PRO A 410 -17.58 -49.37 -27.85
N MET A 411 -17.77 -48.23 -27.18
CA MET A 411 -19.02 -47.57 -26.72
C MET A 411 -20.23 -48.39 -26.28
N GLY A 412 -20.69 -48.13 -25.05
CA GLY A 412 -22.11 -48.24 -24.68
C GLY A 412 -22.39 -48.25 -23.17
N THR A 413 -22.87 -47.14 -22.62
CA THR A 413 -24.06 -47.01 -21.74
C THR A 413 -24.01 -45.70 -20.92
N GLN A 414 -25.14 -45.00 -20.92
CA GLN A 414 -25.40 -43.75 -20.20
C GLN A 414 -25.58 -44.03 -18.70
N TYR A 415 -24.84 -43.30 -17.85
CA TYR A 415 -25.24 -43.03 -16.47
C TYR A 415 -25.05 -41.53 -16.21
N PRO A 416 -26.00 -40.85 -15.53
CA PRO A 416 -25.84 -39.46 -15.16
C PRO A 416 -24.72 -39.32 -14.11
N PRO A 417 -23.93 -38.23 -14.12
CA PRO A 417 -22.89 -38.01 -13.14
C PRO A 417 -23.50 -37.84 -11.74
N PRO A 418 -22.81 -38.30 -10.67
CA PRO A 418 -23.25 -38.04 -9.30
C PRO A 418 -23.27 -36.53 -9.02
N PRO A 419 -24.17 -36.05 -8.14
CA PRO A 419 -24.21 -34.64 -7.78
C PRO A 419 -22.85 -34.20 -7.22
N PRO A 420 -22.43 -32.95 -7.49
CA PRO A 420 -21.18 -32.43 -6.96
C PRO A 420 -21.20 -32.50 -5.43
N PRO A 421 -20.06 -32.81 -4.79
CA PRO A 421 -19.97 -32.75 -3.34
C PRO A 421 -20.39 -31.35 -2.86
N PRO A 422 -21.02 -31.24 -1.68
CA PRO A 422 -21.36 -29.94 -1.12
C PRO A 422 -20.10 -29.07 -1.09
N PRO A 423 -20.22 -27.76 -1.37
CA PRO A 423 -19.08 -26.87 -1.33
C PRO A 423 -18.40 -27.03 0.04
N PRO A 424 -17.05 -27.06 0.09
CA PRO A 424 -16.35 -27.07 1.35
C PRO A 424 -16.88 -25.91 2.21
N PRO A 425 -17.05 -26.09 3.53
CA PRO A 425 -17.47 -25.02 4.40
C PRO A 425 -16.60 -23.80 4.12
N VAL A 426 -17.22 -22.64 3.97
CA VAL A 426 -16.53 -21.37 3.73
C VAL A 426 -15.56 -21.19 4.90
N VAL A 427 -14.28 -21.47 4.66
CA VAL A 427 -13.22 -21.12 5.59
C VAL A 427 -13.21 -19.59 5.58
N LYS A 428 -13.77 -18.96 6.62
CA LYS A 428 -13.63 -17.52 6.83
C LYS A 428 -12.14 -17.21 6.71
N ASP A 429 -11.79 -16.30 5.81
CA ASP A 429 -10.41 -15.80 5.71
C ASP A 429 -10.10 -15.13 7.06
N PRO A 430 -9.17 -15.66 7.87
CA PRO A 430 -8.96 -15.22 9.24
C PRO A 430 -8.53 -13.74 9.36
N ASP A 431 -8.15 -13.12 8.23
CA ASP A 431 -7.72 -11.72 8.16
C ASP A 431 -8.74 -10.80 7.47
N VAL A 432 -9.90 -11.32 7.04
CA VAL A 432 -11.06 -10.47 6.74
C VAL A 432 -11.75 -10.25 8.08
N ILE A 433 -11.47 -9.12 8.72
CA ILE A 433 -12.25 -8.73 9.89
C ILE A 433 -13.69 -8.56 9.40
N ASP A 434 -14.56 -9.48 9.80
CA ASP A 434 -15.98 -9.40 9.51
C ASP A 434 -16.47 -8.08 10.10
N LEU A 435 -17.03 -7.20 9.26
CA LEU A 435 -17.54 -5.91 9.74
C LEU A 435 -18.67 -6.13 10.78
N ASP A 436 -19.28 -7.31 10.77
CA ASP A 436 -20.28 -7.78 11.75
C ASP A 436 -19.67 -8.35 13.05
N ASP A 437 -18.37 -8.73 13.07
CA ASP A 437 -17.67 -9.28 14.25
C ASP A 437 -16.93 -8.19 15.07
N ILE A 438 -17.19 -6.88 14.81
CA ILE A 438 -16.58 -5.72 15.50
C ILE A 438 -17.59 -4.91 16.31
#